data_AF-A0A2V8I570-F1
#
_entry.id   AF-A0A2V8I570-F1
#
_cell.length_a   1.000
_cell.length_b   1.000
_cell.length_c   1.000
_cell.angle_alpha   90.00
_cell.angle_beta   90.00
_cell.angle_gamma   90.00
#
_symmetry.space_group_name_H-M   'P 1'
#
loop_
_entity.id
_entity.type
_entity.pdbx_description
1 polymer ?
#
loop_
_entity_poly.entity_id
_entity_poly.type
_entity_poly.pdbx_seq_one_letter_code
_entity_poly.pdbx_strand_id
1 'polypeptide(L)' 'MRKCPTQTGEMNHVDGVYHSQCHNAERTILEEQTFPRCGYCDSDTAWIFMRPAESAKPPLKTPTALPARRQSKA' A
#
# COMPACT_ATOMS: atom_id res chain seq x y z
N MET A 1 3.40 2.21 24.87
CA MET A 1 2.78 1.90 23.55
C MET A 1 3.25 2.97 22.57
N ARG A 2 3.93 2.61 21.49
CA ARG A 2 4.25 3.58 20.42
C ARG A 2 2.93 3.95 19.74
N LYS A 3 2.61 5.24 19.63
CA LYS A 3 1.41 5.70 18.92
C LYS A 3 1.75 5.67 17.43
N CYS A 4 1.16 4.72 16.69
CA CYS A 4 1.28 4.72 15.24
C CYS A 4 0.40 5.84 14.67
N PRO A 5 0.96 6.72 13.84
CA PRO A 5 0.18 7.63 13.02
C PRO A 5 -0.70 6.81 12.09
N THR A 6 -1.91 7.29 11.84
CA THR A 6 -2.97 6.55 11.14
C THR A 6 -3.63 7.40 10.07
N GLN A 7 -3.10 8.58 9.78
CA GLN A 7 -3.68 9.50 8.81
C GLN A 7 -2.75 9.68 7.62
N THR A 8 -3.36 9.99 6.48
CA THR A 8 -2.70 10.39 5.27
C THR A 8 -1.59 11.44 5.51
N GLY A 9 -0.43 11.25 4.89
CA GLY A 9 0.70 12.18 4.99
C GLY A 9 1.52 12.06 6.28
N GLU A 10 1.04 11.36 7.30
CA GLU A 10 1.84 11.04 8.47
C GLU A 10 2.92 9.99 8.14
N MET A 11 4.02 10.00 8.88
CA MET A 11 5.11 9.05 8.70
C MET A 11 4.81 7.75 9.48
N ASN A 12 5.04 6.62 8.86
CA ASN A 12 4.86 5.33 9.50
C ASN A 12 6.02 5.00 10.45
N HIS A 13 5.72 4.43 11.62
CA HIS A 13 6.71 3.99 12.61
C HIS A 13 6.76 2.46 12.79
N VAL A 14 5.95 1.70 12.03
CA VAL A 14 5.99 0.24 11.98
C VAL A 14 5.57 -0.28 10.61
N ASP A 15 6.37 -1.11 9.99
CA ASP A 15 6.07 -1.76 8.72
C ASP A 15 4.91 -2.76 8.83
N GLY A 16 4.03 -2.74 7.83
CA GLY A 16 2.95 -3.72 7.73
C GLY A 16 1.86 -3.33 6.75
N VAL A 17 0.73 -4.05 6.82
CA VAL A 17 -0.41 -3.85 5.93
C VAL A 17 -1.39 -2.87 6.56
N TYR A 18 -1.81 -1.90 5.78
CA TYR A 18 -2.75 -0.88 6.18
C TYR A 18 -3.93 -0.85 5.22
N HIS A 19 -5.13 -0.72 5.75
CA HIS A 19 -6.35 -0.56 4.98
C HIS A 19 -6.77 0.91 4.94
N SER A 20 -7.01 1.43 3.73
CA SER A 20 -7.51 2.79 3.51
C SER A 20 -9.00 2.80 3.26
N GLN A 21 -9.74 3.59 4.05
CA GLN A 21 -11.17 3.79 3.82
C GLN A 21 -11.47 4.59 2.53
N CYS A 22 -10.61 5.53 2.13
CA CYS A 22 -10.82 6.32 0.90
C CYS A 22 -10.63 5.48 -0.35
N HIS A 23 -9.54 4.70 -0.39
CA HIS A 23 -9.18 3.93 -1.56
C HIS A 23 -9.88 2.56 -1.61
N ASN A 24 -10.56 2.17 -0.53
CA ASN A 24 -11.12 0.85 -0.30
C ASN A 24 -10.11 -0.27 -0.68
N ALA A 25 -8.87 -0.08 -0.26
CA ALA A 25 -7.72 -0.87 -0.68
C ALA A 25 -6.72 -1.06 0.44
N GLU A 26 -6.01 -2.19 0.39
CA GLU A 26 -4.91 -2.52 1.28
C GLU A 26 -3.58 -2.12 0.65
N ARG A 27 -2.64 -1.65 1.49
CA ARG A 27 -1.25 -1.43 1.09
C ARG A 27 -0.28 -1.85 2.18
N THR A 28 0.86 -2.39 1.75
CA THR A 28 2.04 -2.48 2.61
C THR A 28 2.71 -1.11 2.67
N ILE A 29 2.84 -0.56 3.88
CA ILE A 29 3.59 0.67 4.15
C ILE A 29 4.79 0.27 5.01
N LEU A 30 5.99 0.63 4.57
CA LEU A 30 7.22 0.33 5.30
C LEU A 30 7.51 1.39 6.37
N GLU A 31 8.37 1.09 7.34
CA GLU A 31 8.82 2.07 8.33
C GLU A 31 9.40 3.31 7.62
N GLU A 32 9.16 4.49 8.19
CA GLU A 32 9.57 5.79 7.66
C GLU A 32 8.90 6.20 6.32
N GLN A 33 8.02 5.38 5.75
CA GLN A 33 7.21 5.79 4.60
C GLN A 33 6.01 6.63 5.04
N THR A 34 5.68 7.66 4.28
CA THR A 34 4.47 8.46 4.49
C THR A 34 3.22 7.76 3.95
N PHE A 35 2.11 7.84 4.68
CA PHE A 35 0.83 7.35 4.19
C PHE A 35 0.39 8.12 2.92
N PRO A 36 -0.09 7.42 1.87
CA PRO A 36 -0.54 8.07 0.64
C PRO A 36 -1.62 9.13 0.90
N ARG A 37 -1.57 10.22 0.14
CA ARG A 37 -2.66 11.21 0.10
C ARG A 37 -3.78 10.77 -0.84
N CYS A 38 -5.02 10.81 -0.36
CA CYS A 38 -6.18 10.65 -1.23
C CYS A 38 -6.43 11.98 -1.96
N GLY A 39 -6.18 12.04 -3.27
CA GLY A 39 -6.35 13.27 -4.06
C GLY A 39 -7.81 13.70 -4.29
N TYR A 40 -8.77 12.93 -3.80
CA TYR A 40 -10.21 13.20 -3.92
C TYR A 40 -10.85 13.64 -2.60
N CYS A 41 -10.19 13.40 -1.47
CA CYS A 41 -10.70 13.84 -0.19
C CYS A 41 -10.12 15.22 0.10
N ASP A 42 -11.00 16.20 0.31
CA ASP A 42 -10.64 17.47 0.95
C ASP A 42 -10.37 17.30 2.46
N SER A 43 -10.17 16.06 2.92
CA SER A 43 -9.94 15.67 4.31
C SER A 43 -8.94 14.51 4.42
N ASP A 44 -8.34 14.37 5.61
CA ASP A 44 -7.41 13.27 5.87
C ASP A 44 -8.11 11.91 5.82
N THR A 45 -7.50 10.98 5.07
CA THR A 45 -7.96 9.60 5.03
C THR A 45 -7.35 8.80 6.18
N ALA A 46 -8.19 8.04 6.87
CA ALA A 46 -7.74 7.09 7.88
C ALA A 46 -7.15 5.82 7.25
N TRP A 47 -6.00 5.42 7.77
CA TRP A 47 -5.26 4.20 7.49
C TRP A 47 -5.27 3.35 8.75
N ILE A 48 -5.91 2.19 8.65
CA ILE A 48 -6.04 1.27 9.79
C ILE A 48 -4.94 0.24 9.66
N PHE A 49 -4.08 0.16 10.68
CA PHE A 49 -3.09 -0.90 10.76
C PHE A 49 -3.79 -2.24 10.90
N MET A 50 -3.67 -3.06 9.88
CA MET A 50 -4.12 -4.44 9.91
C MET A 50 -2.99 -5.22 10.57
N ARG A 51 -3.29 -5.85 11.70
CA ARG A 51 -2.34 -6.63 12.51
C ARG A 51 -1.46 -7.48 11.57
N PRO A 52 -0.12 -7.54 11.76
CA PRO A 52 0.71 -8.33 10.87
C PRO A 52 0.26 -9.77 11.01
N ALA A 53 -0.36 -10.32 9.96
CA ALA A 53 -0.39 -11.75 9.82
C ALA A 53 1.08 -12.16 9.75
N GLU A 54 1.54 -13.08 10.58
CA GLU A 54 2.85 -13.75 10.41
C GLU A 54 2.93 -14.54 9.06
N SER A 55 2.11 -14.18 8.07
CA SER A 55 1.77 -14.85 6.82
C SER A 55 1.55 -13.90 5.63
N ALA A 56 1.75 -12.58 5.80
CA ALA A 56 1.67 -11.66 4.65
C ALA A 56 2.91 -11.85 3.75
N LYS A 57 2.83 -12.81 2.82
CA LYS A 57 3.76 -12.87 1.68
C LYS A 57 3.83 -11.46 1.07
N PRO A 58 5.02 -10.94 0.75
CA PRO A 58 5.16 -9.62 0.15
C PRO A 58 4.23 -9.53 -1.06
N PRO A 59 3.62 -8.36 -1.33
CA PRO A 59 2.85 -8.18 -2.55
C PRO A 59 3.71 -8.69 -3.71
N LEU A 60 3.19 -9.69 -4.42
CA LEU A 60 3.86 -10.24 -5.60
C LEU A 60 4.27 -9.04 -6.44
N LYS A 61 5.58 -8.88 -6.67
CA LYS A 61 6.08 -7.95 -7.67
C LYS A 61 5.32 -8.27 -8.93
N THR A 62 4.34 -7.45 -9.30
CA THR A 62 3.66 -7.56 -10.58
C THR A 62 4.74 -7.38 -11.62
N PRO A 63 5.10 -8.39 -12.43
CA PRO A 63 5.77 -8.07 -13.68
C PRO A 63 4.73 -7.27 -14.46
N THR A 64 5.02 -5.99 -14.69
CA THR A 64 4.33 -5.16 -15.67
C THR A 64 4.02 -6.03 -16.88
N ALA A 65 2.72 -6.25 -17.13
CA ALA A 65 2.26 -7.13 -18.18
C ALA A 65 2.88 -6.74 -19.53
N LEU A 66 3.49 -7.73 -20.19
CA LEU A 66 3.89 -7.69 -21.59
C LEU A 66 2.74 -7.19 -22.47
N PRO A 67 3.00 -6.41 -23.54
CA PRO A 67 2.25 -6.57 -24.76
C PRO A 67 2.90 -7.66 -25.64
N ALA A 68 2.05 -8.57 -26.09
CA ALA A 68 2.32 -9.66 -27.00
C ALA A 68 2.46 -9.22 -28.47
N ARG A 69 2.90 -10.17 -29.31
CA ARG A 69 2.87 -10.28 -30.80
C ARG A 69 4.07 -9.68 -31.55
N ARG A 70 4.66 -10.32 -32.58
CA ARG A 70 4.14 -11.27 -33.59
C ARG A 70 5.29 -12.13 -34.18
N GLN A 71 4.90 -13.26 -34.78
CA GLN A 71 5.70 -14.27 -35.48
C GLN A 71 6.63 -13.72 -36.57
N SER A 72 7.75 -14.40 -36.83
CA SER A 72 8.00 -15.07 -38.14
C SER A 72 9.22 -15.99 -38.07
N LYS A 73 8.99 -17.23 -38.49
CA LYS A 73 9.95 -18.29 -38.79
C LYS A 73 10.42 -18.09 -40.23
N ALA A 74 11.72 -18.08 -40.47
CA ALA A 74 12.36 -18.49 -41.72
C ALA A 74 13.78 -18.94 -41.39
#